data_AF-R6XA47-F1
#
_entry.id   AF-R6XA47-F1
#
_cell.length_a   1.000
_cell.length_b   1.000
_cell.length_c   1.000
_cell.angle_alpha   90.00
_cell.angle_beta   90.00
_cell.angle_gamma   90.00
#
_symmetry.space_group_name_H-M   'P 1'
#
loop_
_entity.id
_entity.type
_entity.pdbx_description
1 polymer ?
#
loop_
_entity_poly.entity_id
_entity_poly.type
_entity_poly.pdbx_seq_one_letter_code
_entity_poly.pdbx_strand_id
1 'polypeptide(L)'
;MIYSLTHEGCVYFLGRPRRFGKSLLISTLKSYYLGKKELFKGLAIEELEKDWKTYPVFHLDFGIGTYANANALDQVLDTYLSEWEEEYKVVRKPNITDFRT
;
A
#
# COMPACT_ATOMS: atom_id res chain seq x y z
N MET A 1 10.71 -13.95 7.02
CA MET A 1 10.19 -13.48 5.72
C MET A 1 9.56 -12.10 5.82
N ILE A 2 8.44 -11.88 6.55
CA ILE A 2 7.87 -10.52 6.64
C ILE A 2 8.85 -9.54 7.27
N TYR A 3 9.49 -9.91 8.38
CA TYR A 3 10.49 -9.09 9.05
C TYR A 3 11.63 -8.65 8.11
N SER A 4 12.23 -9.59 7.37
CA SER A 4 13.30 -9.27 6.41
C SER A 4 12.80 -8.36 5.28
N LEU A 5 11.58 -8.60 4.77
CA LEU A 5 10.95 -7.76 3.76
C LEU A 5 10.71 -6.32 4.23
N THR A 6 10.56 -6.09 5.54
CA THR A 6 10.26 -4.75 6.09
C THR A 6 11.51 -4.00 6.56
N HIS A 7 12.66 -4.69 6.68
CA HIS A 7 13.89 -4.13 7.24
C HIS A 7 15.06 -4.05 6.25
N GLU A 8 15.09 -4.89 5.22
CA GLU A 8 16.28 -5.02 4.35
C GLU A 8 16.16 -4.28 3.01
N GLY A 9 14.95 -4.17 2.45
CA GLY A 9 14.73 -3.61 1.12
C GLY A 9 13.66 -2.53 1.09
N CYS A 10 13.75 -1.64 0.11
CA CYS A 10 12.80 -0.54 -0.08
C CYS A 10 11.76 -0.83 -1.16
N VAL A 11 12.11 -1.62 -2.17
CA VAL A 11 11.25 -1.88 -3.33
C VAL A 11 11.29 -3.36 -3.68
N TYR A 12 10.11 -3.98 -3.77
CA TYR A 12 9.97 -5.39 -4.13
C TYR A 12 9.08 -5.55 -5.35
N PHE A 13 9.59 -6.24 -6.36
CA PHE A 13 8.79 -6.67 -7.51
C PHE A 13 8.34 -8.12 -7.31
N LEU A 14 7.03 -8.34 -7.19
CA LEU A 14 6.44 -9.66 -6.98
C LEU A 14 6.01 -10.33 -8.30
N GLY A 15 6.96 -10.72 -9.15
CA GLY A 15 6.67 -11.39 -10.43
C GLY A 15 6.09 -12.82 -10.30
N ARG A 16 5.14 -13.20 -11.21
CA ARG A 16 4.55 -14.52 -11.61
C ARG A 16 4.14 -15.56 -10.50
N PRO A 17 3.45 -16.70 -10.74
CA PRO A 17 2.29 -17.07 -11.57
C PRO A 17 0.94 -17.04 -10.80
N ARG A 18 -0.19 -17.37 -11.46
CA ARG A 18 -1.56 -17.37 -10.89
C ARG A 18 -1.67 -18.31 -9.66
N ARG A 19 -2.34 -17.85 -8.59
CA ARG A 19 -2.62 -18.54 -7.30
C ARG A 19 -1.46 -18.62 -6.28
N PHE A 20 -0.38 -17.88 -6.48
CA PHE A 20 0.80 -17.96 -5.59
C PHE A 20 0.75 -17.03 -4.37
N GLY A 21 -0.37 -16.95 -3.64
CA GLY A 21 -0.46 -16.28 -2.32
C GLY A 21 -0.12 -14.78 -2.26
N LYS A 22 0.04 -14.10 -3.41
CA LYS A 22 0.50 -12.70 -3.48
C LYS A 22 -0.41 -11.74 -2.70
N SER A 23 -1.72 -11.89 -2.86
CA SER A 23 -2.70 -11.05 -2.16
C SER A 23 -2.59 -11.19 -0.64
N LEU A 24 -2.34 -12.40 -0.13
CA LEU A 24 -2.12 -12.62 1.30
C LEU A 24 -0.82 -11.97 1.78
N LEU A 25 0.25 -12.07 1.00
CA LEU A 25 1.52 -11.41 1.32
C LEU A 25 1.36 -9.89 1.38
N ILE A 26 0.70 -9.29 0.38
CA ILE A 26 0.45 -7.85 0.31
C ILE A 26 -0.44 -7.40 1.49
N SER A 27 -1.51 -8.13 1.80
CA SER A 27 -2.38 -7.79 2.93
C SER A 27 -1.68 -7.97 4.29
N THR A 28 -0.76 -8.92 4.38
CA THR A 28 0.09 -9.11 5.57
C THR A 28 1.06 -7.95 5.74
N LEU A 29 1.73 -7.50 4.68
CA LEU A 29 2.58 -6.30 4.71
C LEU A 29 1.77 -5.05 5.09
N LYS A 30 0.59 -4.85 4.49
CA LYS A 30 -0.33 -3.78 4.88
C LYS A 30 -0.66 -3.83 6.37
N SER A 31 -0.98 -5.01 6.90
CA SER A 31 -1.31 -5.19 8.31
C SER A 31 -0.12 -4.90 9.24
N TYR A 32 1.09 -5.31 8.83
CA TYR A 32 2.32 -5.00 9.55
C TYR A 32 2.56 -3.48 9.62
N TYR A 33 2.53 -2.78 8.49
CA TYR A 33 2.78 -1.33 8.46
C TYR A 33 1.68 -0.52 9.15
N LEU A 34 0.44 -1.02 9.20
CA LEU A 34 -0.63 -0.42 10.00
C LEU A 34 -0.49 -0.70 11.52
N GLY A 35 0.53 -1.45 11.95
CA GLY A 35 0.78 -1.75 13.37
C GLY A 35 -0.19 -2.78 13.98
N LYS A 36 -0.83 -3.63 13.16
CA LYS A 36 -1.79 -4.66 13.60
C LYS A 36 -1.11 -5.86 14.27
N LYS A 37 -0.40 -5.61 15.38
CA LYS A 37 0.41 -6.59 16.11
C LYS A 37 -0.36 -7.86 16.49
N GLU A 38 -1.63 -7.72 16.82
CA GLU A 38 -2.51 -8.82 17.22
C GLU A 38 -2.62 -9.93 16.17
N LEU A 39 -2.51 -9.57 14.89
CA LEU A 39 -2.54 -10.53 13.78
C LEU A 39 -1.26 -11.37 13.66
N PHE A 40 -0.20 -10.99 14.37
CA PHE A 40 1.10 -11.64 14.34
C PHE A 40 1.43 -12.42 15.61
N LYS A 41 0.48 -12.52 16.56
CA LYS A 41 0.67 -13.26 17.81
C LYS A 41 0.99 -14.73 17.55
N GLY A 42 2.02 -15.24 18.22
CA GLY A 42 2.52 -16.61 18.09
C GLY A 42 3.35 -16.86 16.83
N LEU A 43 3.64 -15.82 16.03
CA LEU A 43 4.55 -15.91 14.88
C LEU A 43 5.93 -15.39 15.27
N ALA A 44 6.97 -15.87 14.60
CA ALA A 44 8.36 -15.45 14.86
C ALA A 44 8.57 -13.92 14.81
N ILE A 45 7.80 -13.19 13.98
CA ILE A 45 7.91 -11.74 13.90
C ILE A 45 7.46 -11.02 15.18
N GLU A 46 6.61 -11.63 16.02
CA GLU A 46 6.24 -11.07 17.32
C GLU A 46 7.46 -10.87 18.22
N GLU A 47 8.42 -11.79 18.17
CA GLU A 47 9.64 -11.72 18.95
C GLU A 47 10.69 -10.80 18.31
N LEU A 48 10.75 -10.76 16.97
CA LEU A 48 11.72 -9.96 16.22
C LEU A 48 11.37 -8.47 16.19
N GLU A 49 10.09 -8.14 16.03
CA GLU A 49 9.60 -6.76 15.94
C GLU A 49 9.33 -6.17 17.34
N LYS A 50 10.06 -5.11 17.69
CA LYS A 50 9.98 -4.47 19.00
C LYS A 50 9.22 -3.15 18.98
N ASP A 51 9.34 -2.37 17.90
CA ASP A 51 8.85 -1.00 17.86
C ASP A 51 7.40 -0.92 17.37
N TRP A 52 6.98 -1.84 16.50
CA TRP A 52 5.62 -1.86 15.91
C TRP A 52 5.16 -0.50 15.41
N LYS A 53 6.05 0.18 14.67
CA LYS A 53 5.78 1.51 14.12
C LYS A 53 4.62 1.46 13.13
N THR A 54 3.71 2.42 13.26
CA THR A 54 2.58 2.59 12.34
C THR A 54 2.95 3.59 11.24
N TYR A 55 2.61 3.24 10.00
CA TYR A 55 2.79 4.05 8.82
C TYR A 55 1.50 4.12 8.01
N PRO A 56 1.20 5.25 7.35
CA PRO A 56 0.16 5.28 6.34
C PRO A 56 0.51 4.31 5.20
N VAL A 57 -0.47 3.52 4.75
CA VAL A 57 -0.28 2.54 3.67
C VAL A 57 -1.19 2.89 2.50
N PHE A 58 -0.58 3.36 1.43
CA PHE A 58 -1.24 3.66 0.17
C PHE A 58 -1.27 2.42 -0.72
N HIS A 59 -2.45 1.81 -0.87
CA HIS A 59 -2.65 0.60 -1.66
C HIS A 59 -3.45 0.92 -2.93
N LEU A 60 -2.77 0.92 -4.07
CA LEU A 60 -3.36 1.13 -5.38
C LEU A 60 -3.59 -0.22 -6.07
N ASP A 61 -4.84 -0.50 -6.49
CA ASP A 61 -5.19 -1.71 -7.24
C ASP A 61 -5.83 -1.37 -8.58
N PHE A 62 -5.05 -1.53 -9.65
CA PHE A 62 -5.53 -1.30 -11.01
C PHE A 62 -6.19 -2.54 -11.63
N GLY A 63 -6.29 -3.66 -10.92
CA GLY A 63 -6.91 -4.89 -11.43
C GLY A 63 -8.43 -4.83 -11.50
N ILE A 64 -9.06 -3.94 -10.75
CA ILE A 64 -10.51 -3.82 -10.62
C ILE A 64 -10.95 -2.51 -11.30
N GLY A 65 -11.22 -2.55 -12.61
CA GLY A 65 -11.67 -1.37 -13.34
C GLY A 65 -11.75 -1.59 -14.85
N THR A 66 -12.67 -0.89 -15.51
CA THR A 66 -12.80 -0.89 -16.97
C THR A 66 -12.03 0.30 -17.54
N TYR A 67 -10.84 0.07 -18.07
CA TYR A 67 -10.00 1.09 -18.72
C TYR A 67 -10.37 1.29 -20.18
N ALA A 68 -11.66 1.52 -20.46
CA ALA A 68 -12.18 1.61 -21.82
C ALA A 68 -12.00 2.99 -22.47
N ASN A 69 -11.59 4.01 -21.72
CA ASN A 69 -11.38 5.36 -22.23
C ASN A 69 -10.09 5.97 -21.67
N ALA A 70 -9.59 7.01 -22.36
CA ALA A 70 -8.31 7.64 -22.03
C ALA A 70 -8.26 8.24 -20.60
N ASN A 71 -9.42 8.62 -20.04
CA ASN A 71 -9.51 9.29 -18.75
C ASN A 71 -9.78 8.31 -17.58
N ALA A 72 -9.93 7.02 -17.85
CA ALA A 72 -10.30 6.04 -16.84
C ALA A 72 -9.23 5.92 -15.74
N LEU A 73 -7.95 6.02 -16.11
CA LEU A 73 -6.85 6.00 -15.15
C LEU A 73 -6.87 7.21 -14.23
N ASP A 74 -7.08 8.41 -14.79
CA ASP A 74 -7.13 9.65 -14.01
C ASP A 74 -8.28 9.63 -13.01
N GLN A 75 -9.45 9.10 -13.39
CA GLN A 75 -10.59 8.95 -12.49
C GLN A 75 -10.31 7.99 -11.33
N VAL A 76 -9.64 6.86 -11.61
CA VAL A 76 -9.24 5.90 -10.57
C VAL A 76 -8.24 6.53 -9.60
N LEU A 77 -7.24 7.25 -10.13
CA LEU A 77 -6.27 7.96 -9.30
C LEU A 77 -6.92 9.06 -8.45
N ASP A 78 -7.81 9.88 -9.04
CA ASP A 78 -8.52 10.94 -8.32
C ASP A 78 -9.43 10.37 -7.22
N THR A 79 -10.01 9.18 -7.44
CA THR A 79 -10.78 8.45 -6.42
C THR A 79 -9.88 8.08 -5.23
N TYR A 80 -8.75 7.41 -5.48
CA TYR A 80 -7.81 7.03 -4.41
C TYR A 80 -7.28 8.24 -3.65
N LEU A 81 -6.91 9.30 -4.37
CA LEU A 81 -6.40 10.53 -3.75
C LEU A 81 -7.48 11.21 -2.90
N SER A 82 -8.72 11.29 -3.39
CA SER A 82 -9.83 11.91 -2.64
C SER A 82 -10.12 11.15 -1.34
N GLU A 83 -10.11 9.81 -1.38
CA GLU A 83 -10.28 8.96 -0.18
C GLU A 83 -9.18 9.24 0.86
N TRP A 84 -7.92 9.36 0.43
CA TRP A 84 -6.82 9.67 1.34
C TRP A 84 -6.81 11.12 1.81
N GLU A 85 -7.19 12.07 0.96
CA GLU A 85 -7.36 13.47 1.36
C GLU A 85 -8.38 13.61 2.49
N GLU A 86 -9.50 12.86 2.41
CA GLU A 86 -10.49 12.78 3.48
C GLU A 86 -9.94 12.08 4.73
N GLU A 87 -9.33 10.90 4.57
CA GLU A 87 -8.78 10.10 5.68
C GLU A 87 -7.74 10.88 6.49
N TYR A 88 -6.80 11.54 5.81
CA TYR A 88 -5.69 12.27 6.43
C TYR A 88 -5.98 13.76 6.61
N LYS A 89 -7.21 14.22 6.30
CA LYS A 89 -7.66 15.62 6.43
C LYS A 89 -6.74 16.61 5.72
N VAL A 90 -6.30 16.24 4.52
CA VAL A 90 -5.43 17.07 3.67
C VAL A 90 -6.30 17.95 2.79
N VAL A 91 -6.02 19.26 2.79
CA VAL A 91 -6.70 20.19 1.88
C VAL A 91 -6.00 20.16 0.52
N ARG A 92 -6.74 19.77 -0.52
CA ARG A 92 -6.25 19.81 -1.90
C ARG A 92 -5.85 21.22 -2.28
N LYS A 93 -4.59 21.40 -2.67
CA LYS A 93 -4.10 22.66 -3.23
C LYS A 93 -4.28 22.61 -4.75
N PRO A 94 -5.15 23.43 -5.35
CA PRO A 94 -5.31 23.43 -6.80
C PRO A 94 -4.01 23.90 -7.48
N ASN A 95 -3.69 23.30 -8.62
CA ASN A 95 -2.64 23.72 -9.58
C ASN A 95 -1.17 23.49 -9.21
N ILE A 96 -0.81 22.40 -8.54
CA ILE A 96 0.58 21.89 -8.56
C ILE A 96 0.74 20.91 -9.73
N THR A 97 0.67 21.42 -10.96
CA THR A 97 1.02 20.68 -12.19
C THR A 97 2.11 21.37 -12.98
N ASP A 98 2.86 22.30 -12.37
CA ASP A 98 4.08 22.83 -12.96
C ASP A 98 5.27 21.93 -12.62
N PHE A 99 5.28 20.71 -13.15
CA PHE A 99 6.52 19.96 -13.31
C PHE A 99 7.22 20.47 -14.58
N ARG A 100 7.62 21.75 -14.58
CA ARG A 100 8.66 22.22 -15.50
C ARG A 100 9.97 21.57 -15.07
N THR A 101 10.36 20.52 -15.79
CA THR A 101 11.76 20.14 -15.95
C THR A 101 12.14 20.42 -17.40
#